data_AF-S9S9F8-F1
#
_entry.id   AF-S9S9F8-F1
#
_cell.length_a   1.000
_cell.length_b   1.000
_cell.length_c   1.000
_cell.angle_alpha   90.00
_cell.angle_beta   90.00
_cell.angle_gamma   90.00
#
_symmetry.space_group_name_H-M   'P 1'
#
loop_
_entity.id
_entity.type
_entity.pdbx_description
1 polymer ?
#
loop_
_entity_poly.entity_id
_entity_poly.type
_entity_poly.pdbx_seq_one_letter_code
_entity_poly.pdbx_strand_id
1 'polypeptide(L)'
;MILVLIPLQVLSGGLTARDSMSELVQDLMLIAPNTHFVTLAQSILYRGAGFEVVWPELLALFVIGSGFFGATLWYFRKAMTNMA
;
A
#
# COMPACT_ATOMS: atom_id res chain seq x y z
N MET A 1 3.27 -10.32 13.74
CA MET A 1 2.27 -9.81 12.76
C MET A 1 1.53 -8.58 13.31
N ILE A 2 0.92 -8.66 14.50
CA ILE A 2 0.24 -7.51 15.15
C ILE A 2 1.13 -6.26 15.26
N LEU A 3 2.41 -6.42 15.64
CA LEU A 3 3.36 -5.30 15.79
C LEU A 3 3.64 -4.52 14.49
N VAL A 4 3.30 -5.08 13.33
CA VAL A 4 3.49 -4.41 12.02
C VAL A 4 2.14 -3.93 11.49
N LEU A 5 1.10 -4.76 11.60
CA LEU A 5 -0.23 -4.43 11.07
C LEU A 5 -0.90 -3.28 11.80
N ILE A 6 -0.83 -3.24 13.14
CA ILE A 6 -1.50 -2.20 13.92
C ILE A 6 -0.94 -0.80 13.61
N PRO A 7 0.39 -0.56 13.64
CA PRO A 7 0.94 0.74 13.26
C PRO A 7 0.57 1.16 11.83
N LEU A 8 0.65 0.23 10.86
CA LEU A 8 0.28 0.51 9.48
C LEU A 8 -1.19 0.88 9.33
N GLN A 9 -2.08 0.27 10.10
CA GLN A 9 -3.50 0.57 10.04
C GLN A 9 -3.83 1.94 10.65
N VAL A 10 -3.21 2.27 11.78
CA VAL A 10 -3.35 3.59 12.41
C VAL A 10 -2.81 4.70 11.51
N LEU A 11 -1.61 4.51 10.92
CA LEU A 11 -0.93 5.50 10.08
C LEU A 11 -1.40 5.56 8.62
N SER A 12 -2.32 4.68 8.21
CA SER A 12 -2.78 4.58 6.81
C SER A 12 -3.58 5.78 6.30
N GLY A 13 -3.98 6.70 7.16
CA GLY A 13 -4.94 7.75 6.83
C GLY A 13 -6.41 7.38 7.09
N GLY A 14 -6.67 6.16 7.57
CA GLY A 14 -8.02 5.69 7.88
C GLY A 14 -8.50 6.07 9.28
N LEU A 15 -7.64 5.89 10.28
CA LEU A 15 -7.92 6.18 11.69
C LEU A 15 -7.33 7.53 12.13
N THR A 16 -6.11 7.84 11.67
CA THR A 16 -5.43 9.11 11.94
C THR A 16 -5.43 9.95 10.66
N ALA A 17 -5.81 11.23 10.77
CA ALA A 17 -5.76 12.16 9.64
C ALA A 17 -4.31 12.32 9.15
N ARG A 18 -4.05 12.11 7.85
CA ARG A 18 -2.70 12.18 7.29
C ARG A 18 -2.08 13.56 7.45
N ASP A 19 -2.87 14.61 7.30
CA ASP A 19 -2.41 16.00 7.46
C ASP A 19 -1.92 16.33 8.88
N SER A 20 -2.29 15.51 9.87
CA SER A 20 -1.83 15.65 11.26
C SER A 20 -0.55 14.87 11.54
N MET A 21 -0.07 14.06 10.59
CA MET A 21 1.19 13.31 10.72
C MET A 21 2.36 14.20 10.30
N SER A 22 3.53 14.00 10.92
CA SER A 22 4.79 14.62 10.44
C SER A 22 5.08 14.20 9.00
N GLU A 23 5.65 15.11 8.20
CA GLU A 23 6.02 14.87 6.79
C GLU A 23 6.83 13.57 6.62
N LEU A 24 7.77 13.30 7.51
CA LEU A 24 8.56 12.05 7.51
C LEU A 24 7.69 10.79 7.51
N VAL A 25 6.62 10.79 8.31
CA VAL A 25 5.72 9.64 8.41
C VAL A 25 4.84 9.54 7.17
N GLN A 26 4.37 10.67 6.65
CA GLN A 26 3.56 10.70 5.43
C GLN A 26 4.32 10.10 4.24
N ASP A 27 5.59 10.50 4.09
CA ASP A 27 6.47 10.05 3.01
C ASP A 27 6.76 8.55 3.11
N LEU A 28 7.08 8.05 4.31
CA LEU A 28 7.28 6.61 4.52
C LEU A 28 6.03 5.80 4.17
N MET A 29 4.85 6.32 4.50
CA MET A 29 3.58 5.64 4.25
C MET A 29 3.18 5.63 2.77
N LEU A 30 3.88 6.35 1.88
CA LEU A 30 3.72 6.22 0.41
C LEU A 30 4.24 4.88 -0.13
N ILE A 31 5.01 4.12 0.65
CA ILE A 31 5.44 2.77 0.27
C ILE A 31 4.40 1.74 0.71
N ALA A 32 3.55 2.09 1.68
CA ALA A 32 2.63 1.15 2.29
C ALA A 32 1.37 0.95 1.41
N PRO A 33 1.07 -0.30 0.96
CA PRO A 33 -0.08 -0.55 0.09
C PRO A 33 -1.43 -0.25 0.77
N ASN A 34 -1.51 -0.42 2.09
CA ASN A 34 -2.73 -0.11 2.85
C ASN A 34 -3.11 1.37 2.76
N THR A 35 -2.12 2.26 2.71
CA THR A 35 -2.31 3.70 2.59
C THR A 35 -2.96 4.09 1.27
N HIS A 36 -2.49 3.51 0.16
CA HIS A 36 -3.08 3.69 -1.15
C HIS A 36 -4.50 3.15 -1.21
N PHE A 37 -4.72 1.96 -0.63
CA PHE A 37 -6.04 1.35 -0.55
C PHE A 37 -7.04 2.20 0.24
N VAL A 38 -6.67 2.71 1.41
CA VAL A 38 -7.55 3.54 2.24
C VAL A 38 -7.88 4.87 1.55
N THR A 39 -6.88 5.50 0.92
CA THR A 39 -7.07 6.76 0.17
C THR A 39 -8.03 6.55 -1.01
N LEU A 40 -7.83 5.48 -1.78
CA LEU A 40 -8.72 5.05 -2.85
C LEU A 40 -10.15 4.82 -2.34
N ALA A 41 -10.32 4.01 -1.30
CA ALA A 41 -11.63 3.71 -0.72
C ALA A 41 -12.36 4.96 -0.24
N GLN A 42 -11.67 5.88 0.44
CA GLN A 42 -12.26 7.14 0.89
C GLN A 42 -12.69 8.03 -0.27
N SER A 43 -11.86 8.12 -1.32
CA SER A 43 -12.18 8.92 -2.50
C SER A 43 -13.44 8.42 -3.22
N ILE A 44 -13.60 7.11 -3.37
CA ILE A 44 -14.75 6.49 -4.04
C ILE A 44 -15.98 6.55 -3.14
N LEU A 45 -15.89 6.05 -1.91
CA LEU A 45 -17.05 5.86 -1.03
C LEU A 45 -17.59 7.17 -0.45
N TYR A 46 -16.71 8.11 -0.09
CA TYR A 46 -17.10 9.34 0.60
C TYR A 46 -17.09 10.58 -0.26
N ARG A 47 -16.36 10.58 -1.39
CA ARG A 47 -16.23 11.76 -2.27
C ARG A 47 -16.78 11.55 -3.68
N GLY A 48 -17.27 10.34 -4.01
CA GLY A 48 -17.82 10.04 -5.33
C GLY A 48 -16.79 10.23 -6.46
N ALA A 49 -15.51 9.98 -6.18
CA ALA A 49 -14.42 10.20 -7.13
C ALA A 49 -14.57 9.35 -8.41
N GLY A 50 -14.42 10.00 -9.57
CA GLY A 50 -14.34 9.33 -10.87
C GLY A 50 -12.94 8.78 -11.17
N PHE A 51 -12.79 8.11 -12.33
CA PHE A 51 -11.54 7.46 -12.73
C PHE A 51 -10.30 8.37 -12.69
N GLU A 52 -10.46 9.63 -13.12
CA GLU A 52 -9.40 10.65 -13.16
C GLU A 52 -8.72 10.90 -11.80
N VAL A 53 -9.43 10.65 -10.70
CA VAL A 53 -8.90 10.85 -9.34
C VAL A 53 -8.28 9.57 -8.78
N VAL A 54 -8.79 8.41 -9.19
CA VAL A 54 -8.43 7.11 -8.58
C VAL A 54 -7.31 6.37 -9.30
N TRP A 55 -7.05 6.68 -10.57
CA TRP A 55 -6.02 5.99 -11.36
C TRP A 55 -4.60 6.05 -10.77
N PRO A 56 -4.14 7.12 -10.07
CA PRO A 56 -2.79 7.13 -9.51
C PRO A 56 -2.64 6.10 -8.38
N GLU A 57 -3.68 5.97 -7.54
CA GLU A 57 -3.71 4.99 -6.44
C GLU A 57 -3.77 3.56 -6.98
N LEU A 58 -4.56 3.33 -8.04
CA LEU A 58 -4.61 2.03 -8.73
C LEU A 58 -3.25 1.66 -9.33
N LEU A 59 -2.57 2.63 -9.97
CA LEU A 59 -1.24 2.42 -10.53
C LEU A 59 -0.21 2.12 -9.44
N ALA A 60 -0.23 2.86 -8.33
CA ALA A 60 0.66 2.61 -7.19
C ALA A 60 0.46 1.19 -6.64
N LEU A 61 -0.79 0.76 -6.43
CA LEU A 61 -1.12 -0.59 -5.99
C LEU A 61 -0.66 -1.66 -6.99
N PHE A 62 -0.81 -1.41 -8.29
CA PHE A 62 -0.34 -2.31 -9.33
C PHE A 62 1.18 -2.48 -9.32
N VAL A 63 1.92 -1.37 -9.18
CA VAL A 63 3.39 -1.38 -9.11
C VAL A 63 3.86 -2.11 -7.85
N ILE A 64 3.29 -1.81 -6.69
CA ILE A 64 3.64 -2.47 -5.43
C ILE A 64 3.34 -3.98 -5.51
N GLY A 65 2.13 -4.34 -5.97
CA GLY A 65 1.72 -5.73 -6.12
C GLY A 65 2.61 -6.50 -7.08
N SER A 66 2.97 -5.92 -8.22
CA SER A 66 3.89 -6.52 -9.19
C SER A 66 5.30 -6.68 -8.61
N GLY A 67 5.77 -5.73 -7.80
CA GLY A 67 7.04 -5.81 -7.11
C GLY A 67 7.09 -6.99 -6.12
N PHE A 68 6.08 -7.11 -5.26
CA PHE A 68 5.98 -8.25 -4.34
C PHE A 68 5.85 -9.57 -5.08
N PHE A 69 4.99 -9.64 -6.09
CA PHE A 69 4.80 -10.85 -6.90
C PHE A 69 6.10 -11.28 -7.57
N GLY A 70 6.83 -10.35 -8.20
CA GLY A 70 8.12 -10.62 -8.83
C GLY A 70 9.17 -11.11 -7.81
N ALA A 71 9.24 -10.47 -6.64
CA ALA A 71 10.16 -10.87 -5.57
C ALA A 71 9.85 -12.28 -5.05
N THR A 72 8.57 -12.58 -4.79
CA THR A 72 8.13 -13.90 -4.37
C THR A 72 8.39 -14.95 -5.46
N LEU A 73 8.13 -14.65 -6.72
CA LEU A 73 8.40 -15.54 -7.84
C LEU A 73 9.89 -15.86 -7.97
N TRP A 74 10.76 -14.85 -7.84
CA TRP A 74 12.21 -15.03 -7.84
C TRP A 74 12.68 -15.90 -6.67
N TYR A 75 12.21 -15.58 -5.46
CA TYR A 75 12.54 -16.35 -4.26
C TYR A 75 12.09 -17.82 -4.40
N PHE A 76 10.87 -18.04 -4.90
CA PHE A 76 10.31 -19.36 -5.12
C PHE A 76 11.13 -20.17 -6.13
N ARG A 77 11.50 -19.57 -7.27
CA ARG A 77 12.35 -20.23 -8.28
C ARG A 77 13.71 -20.61 -7.69
N LYS A 78 14.34 -19.71 -6.93
CA LYS A 78 15.62 -19.98 -6.26
C LYS A 78 15.50 -21.13 -5.25
N ALA A 79 14.42 -21.17 -4.47
CA ALA A 79 14.18 -22.24 -3.52
C ALA A 79 14.05 -23.60 -4.21
N MET A 80 13.37 -23.68 -5.36
CA MET A 80 13.27 -24.91 -6.13
C MET A 80 14.60 -25.37 -6.73
N THR A 81 15.40 -24.46 -7.30
CA THR A 81 16.73 -24.81 -7.83
C THR A 81 17.67 -25.32 -6.73
N ASN A 82 17.56 -24.80 -5.51
CA ASN A 82 18.38 -25.25 -4.37
C ASN A 82 17.95 -26.60 -3.78
N MET A 83 16.77 -27.11 -4.13
CA MET A 83 16.26 -28.42 -3.68
C MET A 83 16.57 -29.57 -4.64
N ALA A 84 17.04 -29.27 -5.85
CA ALA A 84 17.46 -30.23 -6.88
C ALA A 84 18.99 -30.43 -6.83
#